data_AF-A0A535ALC5-F1
#
_entry.id   AF-A0A535ALC5-F1
#
_cell.length_a   1.000
_cell.length_b   1.000
_cell.length_c   1.000
_cell.angle_alpha   90.00
_cell.angle_beta   90.00
_cell.angle_gamma   90.00
#
_symmetry.space_group_name_H-M   'P 1'
#
loop_
_entity.id
_entity.type
_entity.pdbx_description
1 polymer ?
#
loop_
_entity_poly.entity_id
_entity_poly.type
_entity_poly.pdbx_seq_one_letter_code
_entity_poly.pdbx_strand_id
1 'polypeptide(L)'
;NVRIEQRWTFLQVRRAALALSRAVERRLPALASSKWWKEERHGVFLDYNQNAKDRTTCSAYSVRPLPDARVSTPLHWHEVPDCDPADFTVLTVPKRFAEFGDPHLGINTASGSLEKLLQLAAEDEAAGLGDAPWPPHFRKMEGEAPRVAPSRARSAVKKQRTRAPLLVVANSPDREAALAGLERWKSKHPEAASLVAVDDVLIDSMRGRSSTWTRIRVNLRNVPEGLRPAQETPDPDEDPTREWRKRR
;
A
#
# COMPACT_ATOMS: atom_id res chain seq x y z
N ASN A 1 3.32 -19.23 7.64
CA ASN A 1 3.15 -20.34 6.68
C ASN A 1 2.08 -21.29 7.20
N VAL A 2 1.23 -21.82 6.32
CA VAL A 2 0.21 -22.82 6.69
C VAL A 2 0.46 -24.07 5.84
N ARG A 3 0.73 -25.21 6.49
CA ARG A 3 0.94 -26.48 5.79
C ARG A 3 -0.41 -27.06 5.38
N ILE A 4 -0.52 -27.42 4.11
CA ILE A 4 -1.71 -28.05 3.52
C ILE A 4 -1.33 -29.33 2.78
N GLU A 5 -2.29 -30.23 2.63
CA GLU A 5 -2.16 -31.39 1.73
C GLU A 5 -1.92 -30.92 0.27
N GLN A 6 -1.15 -31.68 -0.50
CA GLN A 6 -0.72 -31.29 -1.85
C GLN A 6 -1.71 -31.79 -2.94
N ARG A 7 -3.01 -31.52 -2.77
CA ARG A 7 -4.06 -31.95 -3.72
C ARG A 7 -4.88 -30.82 -4.33
N TRP A 8 -4.58 -29.57 -4.00
CA TRP A 8 -5.28 -28.40 -4.54
C TRP A 8 -4.44 -27.64 -5.55
N THR A 9 -5.10 -27.13 -6.59
CA THR A 9 -4.50 -26.26 -7.60
C THR A 9 -4.26 -24.85 -7.04
N PHE A 10 -3.39 -24.06 -7.70
CA PHE A 10 -3.20 -22.63 -7.37
C PHE A 10 -4.53 -21.85 -7.32
N LEU A 11 -5.47 -22.19 -8.20
CA LEU A 11 -6.79 -21.55 -8.25
C LEU A 11 -7.57 -21.82 -6.96
N GLN A 12 -7.60 -23.08 -6.51
CA GLN A 12 -8.27 -23.48 -5.28
C GLN A 12 -7.60 -22.90 -4.03
N VAL A 13 -6.26 -22.88 -3.98
CA VAL A 13 -5.51 -22.29 -2.85
C VAL A 13 -5.79 -20.80 -2.74
N ARG A 14 -5.75 -20.05 -3.85
CA ARG A 14 -6.09 -18.62 -3.85
C ARG A 14 -7.54 -18.37 -3.47
N ARG A 15 -8.48 -19.18 -3.96
CA ARG A 15 -9.91 -19.09 -3.62
C ARG A 15 -10.14 -19.30 -2.12
N ALA A 16 -9.49 -20.29 -1.52
CA ALA A 16 -9.50 -20.52 -0.07
C ALA A 16 -8.89 -19.33 0.71
N ALA A 17 -7.78 -18.76 0.22
CA ALA A 17 -7.17 -17.60 0.84
C ALA A 17 -8.06 -16.34 0.78
N LEU A 18 -8.77 -16.12 -0.33
CA LEU A 18 -9.74 -15.03 -0.46
C LEU A 18 -10.90 -15.17 0.53
N ALA A 19 -11.46 -16.38 0.65
CA ALA A 19 -12.52 -16.67 1.61
C ALA A 19 -12.05 -16.44 3.06
N LEU A 20 -10.82 -16.83 3.40
CA LEU A 20 -10.21 -16.52 4.69
C LEU A 20 -10.07 -15.01 4.90
N SER A 21 -9.57 -14.27 3.91
CA SER A 21 -9.45 -12.80 3.98
C SER A 21 -10.79 -12.12 4.26
N ARG A 22 -11.86 -12.55 3.58
CA ARG A 22 -13.22 -12.03 3.79
C ARG A 22 -13.76 -12.40 5.17
N ALA A 23 -13.50 -13.60 5.66
CA ALA A 23 -13.91 -14.02 6.99
C ALA A 23 -13.25 -13.17 8.09
N VAL A 24 -11.97 -12.83 7.92
CA VAL A 24 -11.25 -11.94 8.83
C VAL A 24 -11.79 -10.52 8.75
N GLU A 25 -11.99 -9.96 7.54
CA GLU A 25 -12.59 -8.63 7.35
C GLU A 25 -13.99 -8.54 7.97
N ARG A 26 -14.83 -9.57 7.84
CA ARG A 26 -16.16 -9.60 8.49
C ARG A 26 -16.10 -9.53 10.01
N ARG A 27 -15.07 -10.12 10.63
CA ARG A 27 -14.89 -10.13 12.09
C ARG A 27 -14.22 -8.86 12.60
N LEU A 28 -13.36 -8.24 11.80
CA LEU A 28 -12.57 -7.07 12.16
C LEU A 28 -12.66 -5.98 11.08
N PRO A 29 -13.87 -5.47 10.77
CA PRO A 29 -14.09 -4.63 9.60
C PRO A 29 -13.40 -3.26 9.70
N ALA A 30 -13.00 -2.80 10.88
CA ALA A 30 -12.25 -1.55 11.05
C ALA A 30 -10.73 -1.72 10.87
N LEU A 31 -10.21 -2.95 11.04
CA LEU A 31 -8.76 -3.22 11.10
C LEU A 31 -8.25 -4.03 9.92
N ALA A 32 -9.11 -4.79 9.23
CA ALA A 32 -8.74 -5.63 8.12
C ALA A 32 -9.50 -5.25 6.85
N SER A 33 -8.85 -5.38 5.70
CA SER A 33 -9.44 -5.15 4.39
C SER A 33 -9.05 -6.27 3.41
N SER A 34 -10.03 -6.80 2.67
CA SER A 34 -9.78 -7.69 1.52
C SER A 34 -9.96 -6.97 0.18
N LYS A 35 -10.08 -5.63 0.18
CA LYS A 35 -10.32 -4.83 -1.02
C LYS A 35 -9.06 -4.74 -1.88
N TRP A 36 -9.20 -5.12 -3.16
CA TRP A 36 -8.08 -5.11 -4.10
C TRP A 36 -7.54 -3.70 -4.35
N TRP A 37 -8.40 -2.68 -4.36
CA TRP A 37 -7.99 -1.33 -4.72
C TRP A 37 -7.47 -0.55 -3.53
N LYS A 38 -6.28 0.05 -3.65
CA LYS A 38 -5.69 0.87 -2.59
C LYS A 38 -6.62 1.99 -2.10
N GLU A 39 -7.46 2.54 -2.97
CA GLU A 39 -8.42 3.59 -2.62
C GLU A 39 -9.60 3.10 -1.75
N GLU A 40 -9.83 1.79 -1.69
CA GLU A 40 -10.89 1.16 -0.89
C GLU A 40 -10.34 0.46 0.36
N ARG A 41 -9.02 0.46 0.55
CA ARG A 41 -8.38 -0.21 1.67
C ARG A 41 -8.34 0.69 2.89
N HIS A 42 -8.48 0.07 4.04
CA HIS A 42 -8.25 0.64 5.37
C HIS A 42 -7.59 -0.42 6.24
N GLY A 43 -6.92 0.00 7.31
CA GLY A 43 -6.21 -0.91 8.19
C GLY A 43 -5.20 -1.80 7.45
N VAL A 44 -5.20 -3.08 7.79
CA VAL A 44 -4.31 -4.10 7.25
C VAL A 44 -4.94 -4.82 6.06
N PHE A 45 -4.28 -4.75 4.91
CA PHE A 45 -4.71 -5.48 3.71
C PHE A 45 -4.26 -6.94 3.75
N LEU A 46 -5.22 -7.85 3.60
CA LEU A 46 -4.97 -9.29 3.53
C LEU A 46 -4.73 -9.71 2.07
N ASP A 47 -3.46 -9.73 1.64
CA ASP A 47 -3.05 -9.99 0.26
C ASP A 47 -3.20 -11.48 -0.15
N TYR A 48 -4.45 -11.90 -0.37
CA TYR A 48 -4.81 -13.25 -0.85
C TYR A 48 -4.15 -13.57 -2.20
N ASN A 49 -3.81 -12.55 -2.99
CA ASN A 49 -3.16 -12.70 -4.29
C ASN A 49 -1.69 -13.13 -4.18
N GLN A 50 -1.09 -13.20 -2.98
CA GLN A 50 0.21 -13.87 -2.77
C GLN A 50 0.15 -15.38 -3.05
N ASN A 51 -1.04 -15.98 -3.00
CA ASN A 51 -1.24 -17.40 -3.32
C ASN A 51 -1.44 -17.67 -4.82
N ALA A 52 -1.37 -16.63 -5.67
CA ALA A 52 -1.28 -16.83 -7.11
C ALA A 52 0.10 -17.41 -7.48
N LYS A 53 0.18 -18.06 -8.64
CA LYS A 53 1.45 -18.56 -9.20
C LYS A 53 2.45 -17.40 -9.41
N ASP A 54 3.74 -17.65 -9.31
CA ASP A 54 4.83 -16.70 -9.62
C ASP A 54 4.78 -15.38 -8.82
N ARG A 55 4.36 -15.48 -7.55
CA ARG A 55 4.38 -14.36 -6.59
C ARG A 55 5.63 -14.41 -5.73
N THR A 56 6.17 -13.24 -5.45
CA THR A 56 7.34 -13.09 -4.58
C THR A 56 6.93 -13.19 -3.11
N THR A 57 7.52 -14.13 -2.39
CA THR A 57 7.38 -14.26 -0.93
C THR A 57 8.76 -14.51 -0.34
N CYS A 58 9.11 -13.79 0.72
CA CYS A 58 10.39 -13.99 1.41
C CYS A 58 10.38 -15.35 2.11
N SER A 59 11.49 -16.09 2.04
CA SER A 59 11.63 -17.34 2.78
C SER A 59 11.86 -17.06 4.27
N ALA A 60 11.53 -18.03 5.13
CA ALA A 60 11.95 -18.00 6.52
C ALA A 60 13.48 -17.85 6.61
N TYR A 61 13.94 -17.03 7.55
CA TYR A 61 15.34 -16.68 7.77
C TYR A 61 16.05 -15.93 6.62
N SER A 62 15.32 -15.50 5.58
CA SER A 62 15.90 -14.62 4.57
C SER A 62 16.18 -13.22 5.11
N VAL A 63 17.34 -12.67 4.75
CA VAL A 63 17.70 -11.27 4.98
C VAL A 63 16.89 -10.38 4.05
N ARG A 64 16.43 -9.23 4.57
CA ARG A 64 15.69 -8.22 3.82
C ARG A 64 16.66 -7.11 3.37
N PRO A 65 16.47 -6.53 2.18
CA PRO A 65 17.33 -5.45 1.66
C PRO A 65 16.97 -4.12 2.34
N LEU A 66 17.24 -4.04 3.64
CA LEU A 66 17.04 -2.87 4.49
C LEU A 66 18.36 -2.51 5.19
N PRO A 67 18.56 -1.24 5.59
CA PRO A 67 19.84 -0.80 6.18
C PRO A 67 20.27 -1.59 7.43
N ASP A 68 19.31 -2.13 8.17
CA ASP A 68 19.52 -2.92 9.38
C ASP A 68 19.71 -4.43 9.11
N ALA A 69 19.68 -4.86 7.84
CA ALA A 69 19.75 -6.25 7.43
C ALA A 69 18.77 -7.16 8.22
N ARG A 70 17.55 -6.67 8.47
CA ARG A 70 16.54 -7.45 9.21
C ARG A 70 16.19 -8.77 8.52
N VAL A 71 15.78 -9.74 9.30
CA VAL A 71 15.56 -11.14 8.89
C VAL A 71 14.09 -11.51 9.03
N SER A 72 13.56 -12.22 8.04
CA SER A 72 12.20 -12.79 8.07
C SER A 72 12.12 -13.96 9.05
N THR A 73 11.98 -13.66 10.34
CA THR A 73 12.19 -14.61 11.44
C THR A 73 10.90 -15.29 11.87
N PRO A 74 10.82 -16.64 11.85
CA PRO A 74 9.75 -17.39 12.49
C PRO A 74 9.64 -17.10 13.99
N LEU A 75 8.40 -17.01 14.48
CA LEU A 75 8.07 -16.74 15.88
C LEU A 75 7.03 -17.75 16.38
N HIS A 76 7.00 -17.98 17.69
CA HIS A 76 5.85 -18.60 18.35
C HIS A 76 4.67 -17.62 18.43
N TRP A 77 3.45 -18.15 18.47
CA TRP A 77 2.24 -17.31 18.49
C TRP A 77 2.15 -16.33 19.67
N HIS A 78 2.70 -16.68 20.83
CA HIS A 78 2.70 -15.83 22.01
C HIS A 78 3.63 -14.62 21.88
N GLU A 79 4.57 -14.63 20.93
CA GLU A 79 5.52 -13.53 20.72
C GLU A 79 4.98 -12.46 19.77
N VAL A 80 4.04 -12.83 18.89
CA VAL A 80 3.53 -11.97 17.82
C VAL A 80 2.92 -10.65 18.31
N PRO A 81 2.15 -10.60 19.41
CA PRO A 81 1.53 -9.34 19.87
C PRO A 81 2.54 -8.25 20.27
N ASP A 82 3.71 -8.65 20.78
CA ASP A 82 4.66 -7.75 21.43
C ASP A 82 5.99 -7.59 20.66
N CYS A 83 6.16 -8.28 19.53
CA CYS A 83 7.43 -8.26 18.80
C CYS A 83 7.66 -6.96 18.01
N ASP A 84 8.91 -6.48 18.00
CA ASP A 84 9.37 -5.49 17.02
C ASP A 84 10.18 -6.20 15.91
N PRO A 85 9.78 -6.11 14.63
CA PRO A 85 10.56 -6.64 13.51
C PRO A 85 12.01 -6.16 13.45
N ALA A 86 12.34 -4.99 14.02
CA ALA A 86 13.69 -4.44 14.08
C ALA A 86 14.63 -5.24 15.00
N ASP A 87 14.10 -6.02 15.94
CA ASP A 87 14.91 -6.85 16.85
C ASP A 87 15.51 -8.08 16.16
N PHE A 88 15.01 -8.43 14.98
CA PHE A 88 15.43 -9.61 14.24
C PHE A 88 16.33 -9.25 13.07
N THR A 89 17.65 -9.29 13.29
CA THR A 89 18.68 -8.97 12.29
C THR A 89 19.66 -10.12 12.11
N VAL A 90 20.53 -10.01 11.11
CA VAL A 90 21.63 -10.98 10.90
C VAL A 90 22.53 -11.14 12.13
N LEU A 91 22.57 -10.15 13.03
CA LEU A 91 23.40 -10.17 14.24
C LEU A 91 22.68 -10.83 15.43
N THR A 92 21.35 -10.73 15.51
CA THR A 92 20.58 -11.18 16.68
C THR A 92 19.97 -12.57 16.50
N VAL A 93 19.54 -12.90 15.27
CA VAL A 93 18.82 -14.15 14.98
C VAL A 93 19.64 -15.42 15.25
N PRO A 94 20.96 -15.51 14.97
CA PRO A 94 21.72 -16.72 15.28
C PRO A 94 21.71 -17.09 16.76
N LYS A 95 21.89 -16.11 17.66
CA LYS A 95 21.82 -16.32 19.11
C LYS A 95 20.42 -16.79 19.53
N ARG A 96 19.38 -16.12 19.02
CA ARG A 96 18.00 -16.49 19.28
C ARG A 96 17.70 -17.93 18.85
N PHE A 97 18.15 -18.34 17.67
CA PHE A 97 17.93 -19.70 17.19
C PHE A 97 18.62 -20.75 18.08
N ALA A 98 19.82 -20.47 18.58
CA ALA A 98 20.51 -21.34 19.52
C ALA A 98 19.77 -21.47 20.88
N GLU A 99 19.08 -20.42 21.31
CA GLU A 99 18.36 -20.37 22.59
C GLU A 99 16.95 -20.98 22.51
N PHE A 100 16.19 -20.64 21.47
CA PHE A 100 14.77 -20.99 21.34
C PHE A 100 14.49 -22.11 20.32
N GLY A 101 15.46 -22.46 19.46
CA GLY A 101 15.27 -23.41 18.37
C GLY A 101 14.42 -22.87 17.21
N ASP A 102 13.80 -23.78 16.46
CA ASP A 102 12.91 -23.46 15.34
C ASP A 102 11.42 -23.49 15.76
N PRO A 103 10.72 -22.35 15.81
CA PRO A 103 9.28 -22.31 16.08
C PRO A 103 8.43 -23.09 15.07
N HIS A 104 8.95 -23.35 13.88
CA HIS A 104 8.29 -24.13 12.84
C HIS A 104 8.68 -25.62 12.83
N LEU A 105 9.42 -26.14 13.82
CA LEU A 105 9.85 -27.54 13.85
C LEU A 105 8.71 -28.54 13.55
N GLY A 106 7.51 -28.27 14.09
CA GLY A 106 6.32 -29.10 13.90
C GLY A 106 5.53 -28.87 12.60
N ILE A 107 5.91 -27.92 11.74
CA ILE A 107 5.06 -27.47 10.60
C ILE A 107 4.71 -28.58 9.61
N ASN A 108 5.56 -29.61 9.48
CA ASN A 108 5.33 -30.72 8.57
C ASN A 108 4.62 -31.92 9.23
N THR A 109 4.36 -31.88 10.54
CA THR A 109 3.75 -32.99 11.28
C THR A 109 2.24 -33.09 11.07
N ALA A 110 1.59 -31.98 10.71
CA ALA A 110 0.16 -31.92 10.45
C ALA A 110 -0.12 -31.07 9.21
N SER A 111 -0.64 -31.72 8.16
CA SER A 111 -1.12 -31.01 6.97
C SER A 111 -2.61 -30.71 7.10
N GLY A 112 -2.99 -29.45 6.89
CA GLY A 112 -4.38 -29.01 6.94
C GLY A 112 -5.15 -29.29 5.64
N SER A 113 -6.46 -29.46 5.79
CA SER A 113 -7.41 -29.50 4.66
C SER A 113 -7.93 -28.11 4.32
N LEU A 114 -8.03 -27.79 3.02
CA LEU A 114 -8.68 -26.57 2.53
C LEU A 114 -10.20 -26.70 2.35
N GLU A 115 -10.78 -27.87 2.56
CA GLU A 115 -12.21 -28.14 2.29
C GLU A 115 -13.15 -27.14 2.97
N LYS A 116 -12.94 -26.82 4.25
CA LYS A 116 -13.76 -25.83 4.98
C LYS A 116 -13.65 -24.42 4.41
N LEU A 117 -12.46 -24.02 3.96
CA LEU A 117 -12.26 -22.71 3.33
C LEU A 117 -12.86 -22.66 1.92
N LEU A 118 -12.84 -23.79 1.20
CA LEU A 118 -13.48 -23.90 -0.11
C LEU A 118 -15.00 -23.94 0.00
N GLN A 119 -15.55 -24.56 1.05
CA GLN A 119 -16.97 -24.47 1.38
C GLN A 119 -17.36 -23.01 1.65
N LEU A 120 -16.59 -22.30 2.47
CA LEU A 120 -16.83 -20.88 2.73
C LEU A 120 -16.73 -20.03 1.45
N ALA A 121 -15.82 -20.37 0.53
CA ALA A 121 -15.74 -19.71 -0.76
C ALA A 121 -16.99 -19.95 -1.62
N ALA A 122 -17.55 -21.17 -1.58
CA ALA A 122 -18.79 -21.49 -2.28
C ALA A 122 -20.00 -20.75 -1.66
N GLU A 123 -20.04 -20.59 -0.34
CA GLU A 123 -21.05 -19.80 0.36
C GLU A 123 -20.96 -18.30 0.00
N ASP A 124 -19.74 -17.74 -0.04
CA ASP A 124 -19.50 -16.37 -0.50
C ASP A 124 -19.99 -16.19 -1.95
N GLU A 125 -19.69 -17.13 -2.86
CA GLU A 125 -20.15 -17.08 -4.26
C GLU A 125 -21.67 -17.17 -4.38
N ALA A 126 -22.31 -18.07 -3.61
CA ALA A 126 -23.77 -18.19 -3.56
C ALA A 126 -24.43 -16.90 -3.02
N ALA A 127 -23.74 -16.17 -2.14
CA ALA A 127 -24.15 -14.85 -1.66
C ALA A 127 -23.80 -13.69 -2.61
N GLY A 128 -23.30 -13.97 -3.81
CA GLY A 128 -22.97 -12.96 -4.83
C GLY A 128 -21.57 -12.34 -4.70
N LEU A 129 -20.75 -12.81 -3.76
CA LEU A 129 -19.36 -12.39 -3.60
C LEU A 129 -18.45 -13.27 -4.48
N GLY A 130 -18.48 -13.03 -5.79
CA GLY A 130 -17.67 -13.74 -6.79
C GLY A 130 -16.15 -13.56 -6.63
N ASP A 131 -15.36 -13.98 -7.63
CA ASP A 131 -13.91 -13.91 -7.53
C ASP A 131 -13.40 -12.46 -7.48
N ALA A 132 -12.37 -12.22 -6.67
CA ALA A 132 -11.73 -10.92 -6.59
C ALA A 132 -10.76 -10.71 -7.77
N PRO A 133 -10.40 -9.45 -8.10
CA PRO A 133 -9.54 -9.19 -9.24
C PRO A 133 -8.18 -9.89 -9.13
N TRP A 134 -7.74 -10.48 -10.24
CA TRP A 134 -6.40 -11.01 -10.41
C TRP A 134 -5.43 -9.89 -10.82
N PRO A 135 -4.11 -10.06 -10.58
CA PRO A 135 -3.12 -9.16 -11.13
C PRO A 135 -3.22 -9.08 -12.67
N PRO A 136 -2.95 -7.91 -13.28
CA PRO A 136 -3.23 -7.65 -14.70
C PRO A 136 -2.66 -8.68 -15.69
N HIS A 137 -1.52 -9.29 -15.35
CA HIS A 137 -0.80 -10.23 -16.21
C HIS A 137 -1.40 -11.65 -16.25
N PHE A 138 -2.37 -11.97 -15.38
CA PHE A 138 -3.05 -13.27 -15.39
C PHE A 138 -4.19 -13.31 -16.40
N ARG A 139 -4.54 -14.49 -16.92
CA ARG A 139 -5.75 -14.67 -17.74
C ARG A 139 -6.99 -14.25 -16.95
N LYS A 140 -7.95 -13.61 -17.61
CA LYS A 140 -9.23 -13.24 -16.99
C LYS A 140 -10.09 -14.48 -16.75
N MET A 141 -10.62 -14.62 -15.55
CA MET A 141 -11.49 -15.72 -15.17
C MET A 141 -12.96 -15.34 -15.33
N GLU A 142 -13.81 -16.34 -15.57
CA GLU A 142 -15.27 -16.17 -15.52
C GLU A 142 -15.70 -15.84 -14.08
N GLY A 143 -16.63 -14.89 -13.92
CA GLY A 143 -17.04 -14.42 -12.58
C GLY A 143 -16.04 -13.51 -11.86
N GLU A 144 -14.92 -13.13 -12.49
CA GLU A 144 -13.92 -12.22 -11.92
C GLU A 144 -14.43 -10.77 -11.89
N ALA A 145 -14.34 -10.13 -10.72
CA ALA A 145 -14.62 -8.71 -10.55
C ALA A 145 -13.75 -7.82 -11.47
N PRO A 146 -14.20 -6.61 -11.82
CA PRO A 146 -13.45 -5.71 -12.69
C PRO A 146 -12.03 -5.40 -12.18
N ARG A 147 -11.05 -5.56 -13.08
CA ARG A 147 -9.64 -5.17 -12.84
C ARG A 147 -9.37 -3.68 -13.03
N VAL A 148 -10.39 -2.85 -13.12
CA VAL A 148 -10.26 -1.39 -13.19
C VAL A 148 -10.64 -0.81 -11.84
N ALA A 149 -9.86 0.16 -11.36
CA ALA A 149 -10.18 0.87 -10.12
C ALA A 149 -11.60 1.48 -10.19
N PRO A 150 -12.40 1.44 -9.12
CA PRO A 150 -13.73 2.04 -9.06
C PRO A 150 -13.74 3.48 -9.58
N SER A 151 -12.75 4.29 -9.19
CA SER A 151 -12.59 5.68 -9.65
C SER A 151 -12.37 5.86 -11.16
N ARG A 152 -12.05 4.78 -11.88
CA ARG A 152 -11.79 4.74 -13.32
C ARG A 152 -12.79 3.88 -14.10
N ALA A 153 -13.73 3.22 -13.42
CA ALA A 153 -14.77 2.44 -14.08
C ALA A 153 -15.73 3.36 -14.85
N ARG A 154 -16.03 3.02 -16.11
CA ARG A 154 -16.87 3.85 -17.00
C ARG A 154 -18.30 4.07 -16.48
N SER A 155 -18.76 3.23 -15.54
CA SER A 155 -20.08 3.27 -14.91
C SER A 155 -20.12 4.04 -13.58
N ALA A 156 -18.99 4.50 -13.05
CA ALA A 156 -19.01 5.38 -11.89
C ALA A 156 -19.65 6.71 -12.32
N VAL A 157 -20.75 7.10 -11.67
CA VAL A 157 -21.32 8.45 -11.79
C VAL A 157 -20.16 9.41 -11.63
N LYS A 158 -19.77 10.11 -12.70
CA LYS A 158 -18.70 11.11 -12.66
C LYS A 158 -19.19 12.20 -11.73
N LYS A 159 -18.92 12.10 -10.42
CA LYS A 159 -18.98 13.25 -9.52
C LYS A 159 -18.14 14.31 -10.21
N GLN A 160 -18.77 15.43 -10.55
CA GLN A 160 -18.11 16.57 -11.14
C GLN A 160 -16.96 16.93 -10.20
N ARG A 161 -15.72 16.62 -10.60
CA ARG A 161 -14.54 16.88 -9.77
C ARG A 161 -14.48 18.39 -9.61
N THR A 162 -14.88 18.89 -8.45
CA THR A 162 -14.48 20.22 -8.00
C THR A 162 -12.96 20.21 -8.01
N ARG A 163 -12.34 20.99 -8.90
CA ARG A 163 -10.88 21.11 -8.95
C ARG A 163 -10.45 21.57 -7.56
N ALA A 164 -9.69 20.73 -6.84
CA ALA A 164 -9.14 21.12 -5.57
C ALA A 164 -8.34 22.41 -5.77
N PRO A 165 -8.50 23.43 -4.91
CA PRO A 165 -7.80 24.70 -5.04
C PRO A 165 -6.34 24.51 -4.65
N LEU A 166 -5.55 23.99 -5.58
CA LEU A 166 -4.19 23.52 -5.34
C LEU A 166 -3.16 24.46 -5.96
N LEU A 167 -2.22 24.93 -5.16
CA LEU A 167 -1.10 25.75 -5.61
C LEU A 167 0.20 24.95 -5.65
N VAL A 168 1.04 25.17 -6.67
CA VAL A 168 2.45 24.77 -6.64
C VAL A 168 3.25 25.91 -6.03
N VAL A 169 3.88 25.70 -4.88
CA VAL A 169 4.56 26.79 -4.17
C VAL A 169 6.08 26.74 -4.32
N ALA A 170 6.63 25.53 -4.52
CA ALA A 170 8.07 25.35 -4.73
C ALA A 170 8.33 24.10 -5.57
N ASN A 171 9.39 24.12 -6.36
CA ASN A 171 9.97 22.95 -6.97
C ASN A 171 11.49 23.06 -7.09
N SER A 172 12.20 22.01 -6.68
CA SER A 172 13.66 21.97 -6.79
C SER A 172 14.20 20.53 -6.83
N PRO A 173 15.31 20.28 -7.54
CA PRO A 173 16.11 19.06 -7.36
C PRO A 173 16.56 18.85 -5.91
N ASP A 174 16.78 19.92 -5.16
CA ASP A 174 17.09 19.88 -3.74
C ASP A 174 15.82 19.95 -2.89
N ARG A 175 15.65 18.96 -2.01
CA ARG A 175 14.51 18.87 -1.11
C ARG A 175 14.52 19.99 -0.07
N GLU A 176 15.69 20.38 0.43
CA GLU A 176 15.79 21.43 1.45
C GLU A 176 15.43 22.79 0.87
N ALA A 177 15.94 23.12 -0.32
CA ALA A 177 15.56 24.32 -1.06
C ALA A 177 14.04 24.38 -1.32
N ALA A 178 13.41 23.25 -1.71
CA ALA A 178 11.97 23.20 -1.90
C ALA A 178 11.19 23.46 -0.59
N LEU A 179 11.62 22.85 0.53
CA LEU A 179 11.00 23.07 1.85
C LEU A 179 11.16 24.51 2.33
N ALA A 180 12.32 25.13 2.11
CA ALA A 180 12.52 26.55 2.39
C ALA A 180 11.56 27.43 1.57
N GLY A 181 11.23 27.02 0.35
CA GLY A 181 10.21 27.66 -0.49
C GLY A 181 8.80 27.64 0.11
N LEU A 182 8.42 26.52 0.74
CA LEU A 182 7.15 26.44 1.47
C LEU A 182 7.08 27.44 2.63
N GLU A 183 8.16 27.58 3.40
CA GLU A 183 8.20 28.52 4.53
C GLU A 183 8.17 29.98 4.06
N ARG A 184 8.79 30.30 2.92
CA ARG A 184 8.64 31.62 2.27
C ARG A 184 7.19 31.88 1.86
N TRP A 185 6.52 30.89 1.25
CA TRP A 185 5.12 31.00 0.88
C TRP A 185 4.21 31.23 2.11
N LYS A 186 4.43 30.48 3.19
CA LYS A 186 3.67 30.66 4.45
C LYS A 186 3.86 32.06 5.04
N SER A 187 5.10 32.57 5.00
CA SER A 187 5.42 33.92 5.47
C SER A 187 4.76 35.00 4.63
N LYS A 188 4.63 34.78 3.32
CA LYS A 188 3.98 35.70 2.37
C LYS A 188 2.46 35.70 2.48
N HIS A 189 1.85 34.56 2.82
CA HIS A 189 0.40 34.38 2.92
C HIS A 189 -0.01 33.89 4.32
N PRO A 190 0.21 34.68 5.38
CA PRO A 190 0.03 34.23 6.76
C PRO A 190 -1.42 33.84 7.08
N GLU A 191 -2.40 34.58 6.55
CA GLU A 191 -3.83 34.28 6.75
C GLU A 191 -4.21 32.93 6.15
N ALA A 192 -3.83 32.67 4.90
CA ALA A 192 -4.08 31.38 4.26
C ALA A 192 -3.29 30.26 4.95
N ALA A 193 -2.02 30.49 5.28
CA ALA A 193 -1.14 29.51 5.92
C ALA A 193 -1.67 29.05 7.29
N SER A 194 -2.31 29.93 8.05
CA SER A 194 -2.92 29.60 9.35
C SER A 194 -4.08 28.59 9.23
N LEU A 195 -4.68 28.48 8.05
CA LEU A 195 -5.80 27.59 7.74
C LEU A 195 -5.38 26.34 6.93
N VAL A 196 -4.11 26.22 6.59
CA VAL A 196 -3.55 25.07 5.88
C VAL A 196 -3.17 24.00 6.92
N ALA A 197 -3.81 22.84 6.86
CA ALA A 197 -3.45 21.70 7.71
C ALA A 197 -2.15 21.04 7.23
N VAL A 198 -1.51 20.24 8.09
CA VAL A 198 -0.30 19.48 7.71
C VAL A 198 -0.57 18.58 6.49
N ASP A 199 -1.73 17.92 6.44
CA ASP A 199 -2.14 17.06 5.31
C ASP A 199 -2.52 17.83 4.04
N ASP A 200 -2.57 19.17 4.09
CA ASP A 200 -2.78 20.03 2.92
C ASP A 200 -1.46 20.37 2.22
N VAL A 201 -0.32 20.10 2.86
CA VAL A 201 1.01 20.28 2.29
C VAL A 201 1.43 18.97 1.62
N LEU A 202 1.46 18.97 0.29
CA LEU A 202 1.84 17.83 -0.52
C LEU A 202 3.31 17.95 -0.93
N ILE A 203 4.16 17.11 -0.37
CA ILE A 203 5.59 17.00 -0.74
C ILE A 203 5.72 15.83 -1.72
N ASP A 204 5.70 16.12 -3.02
CA ASP A 204 5.81 15.11 -4.07
C ASP A 204 7.28 14.81 -4.41
N SER A 205 7.66 13.53 -4.45
CA SER A 205 8.88 13.08 -5.12
C SER A 205 8.59 12.81 -6.60
N MET A 206 9.13 13.67 -7.46
CA MET A 206 8.93 13.66 -8.90
C MET A 206 10.10 12.97 -9.60
N ARG A 207 9.83 12.26 -10.69
CA ARG A 207 10.84 11.58 -11.50
C ARG A 207 11.45 12.54 -12.53
N GLY A 208 12.77 12.75 -12.46
CA GLY A 208 13.58 13.36 -13.51
C GLY A 208 14.17 12.30 -14.45
N ARG A 209 15.16 12.71 -15.27
CA ARG A 209 15.82 11.85 -16.27
C ARG A 209 16.74 10.81 -15.63
N SER A 210 17.47 11.22 -14.59
CA SER A 210 18.44 10.38 -13.87
C SER A 210 18.33 10.49 -12.35
N SER A 211 17.56 11.45 -11.82
CA SER A 211 17.38 11.69 -10.39
C SER A 211 15.92 12.07 -10.07
N THR A 212 15.55 12.02 -8.80
CA THR A 212 14.29 12.58 -8.31
C THR A 212 14.43 14.07 -8.01
N TRP A 213 13.34 14.81 -8.09
CA TRP A 213 13.25 16.21 -7.64
C TRP A 213 11.98 16.41 -6.81
N THR A 214 11.93 17.45 -5.99
CA THR A 214 10.83 17.70 -5.06
C THR A 214 9.91 18.77 -5.61
N ARG A 215 8.60 18.53 -5.55
CA ARG A 215 7.57 19.55 -5.80
C ARG A 215 6.68 19.69 -4.58
N ILE A 216 6.54 20.90 -4.07
CA ILE A 216 5.63 21.20 -2.97
C ILE A 216 4.38 21.85 -3.51
N ARG A 217 3.23 21.31 -3.12
CA ARG A 217 1.91 21.87 -3.41
C ARG A 217 1.13 22.10 -2.12
N VAL A 218 0.30 23.13 -2.12
CA VAL A 218 -0.58 23.46 -0.98
C VAL A 218 -2.02 23.37 -1.43
N ASN A 219 -2.83 22.59 -0.71
CA ASN A 219 -4.27 22.45 -0.94
C ASN A 219 -5.05 23.44 -0.08
N LEU A 220 -5.70 24.41 -0.71
CA LEU A 220 -6.45 25.46 -0.03
C LEU A 220 -7.91 25.04 0.29
N ARG A 221 -8.18 23.73 0.44
CA ARG A 221 -9.54 23.22 0.70
C ARG A 221 -10.17 23.78 1.99
N ASN A 222 -9.33 24.12 2.97
CA ASN A 222 -9.73 24.68 4.26
C ASN A 222 -9.68 26.22 4.27
N VAL A 223 -9.19 26.86 3.20
CA VAL A 223 -9.11 28.31 3.07
C VAL A 223 -10.38 28.84 2.38
N PRO A 224 -11.11 29.80 2.97
CA PRO A 224 -12.25 30.46 2.34
C PRO A 224 -11.88 31.11 1.00
N GLU A 225 -12.79 31.10 0.02
CA GLU A 225 -12.50 31.57 -1.36
C GLU A 225 -11.91 32.97 -1.45
N GLY A 226 -12.41 33.92 -0.65
CA GLY A 226 -11.89 35.29 -0.61
C GLY A 226 -10.47 35.42 -0.05
N LEU A 227 -9.96 34.41 0.66
CA LEU A 227 -8.63 34.38 1.27
C LEU A 227 -7.65 33.48 0.51
N ARG A 228 -8.08 32.83 -0.57
CA ARG A 228 -7.21 31.95 -1.35
C ARG A 228 -6.23 32.78 -2.18
N PRO A 229 -4.91 32.68 -1.94
CA PRO A 229 -3.95 33.31 -2.83
C PRO A 229 -4.05 32.71 -4.24
N ALA A 230 -3.76 33.53 -5.25
CA ALA A 230 -3.64 33.06 -6.61
C ALA A 230 -2.37 32.20 -6.80
N GLN A 231 -2.33 31.42 -7.88
CA GLN A 231 -1.10 30.73 -8.27
C GLN A 231 -0.04 31.75 -8.70
N GLU A 232 1.05 31.78 -7.96
CA GLU A 232 2.24 32.58 -8.29
C GLU A 232 3.32 31.70 -8.93
N THR A 233 4.44 32.31 -9.37
CA THR A 233 5.63 31.54 -9.75
C THR A 233 6.14 30.80 -8.52
N PRO A 234 6.38 29.47 -8.61
CA PRO A 234 7.01 28.74 -7.52
C PRO A 234 8.34 29.37 -7.12
N ASP A 235 8.74 29.22 -5.86
CA ASP A 235 10.04 29.71 -5.40
C ASP A 235 10.66 28.68 -4.44
N PRO A 236 11.72 27.96 -4.84
CA PRO A 236 12.36 28.00 -6.16
C PRO A 236 11.48 27.39 -7.28
N ASP A 237 11.78 27.74 -8.53
CA ASP A 237 11.12 27.22 -9.74
C ASP A 237 12.08 26.45 -10.66
N GLU A 238 12.70 25.41 -10.11
CA GLU A 238 13.79 24.66 -10.75
C GLU A 238 13.35 23.30 -11.33
N ASP A 239 12.12 23.18 -11.87
CA ASP A 239 11.62 21.94 -12.49
C ASP A 239 12.60 21.46 -13.59
N PRO A 240 13.39 20.38 -13.33
CA PRO A 240 14.44 19.94 -14.25
C PRO A 240 13.87 19.31 -15.52
N THR A 241 12.56 19.05 -15.56
CA THR A 241 11.87 18.45 -16.70
C THR A 241 11.33 19.49 -17.69
N ARG A 242 11.40 20.78 -17.34
CA ARG A 242 10.87 21.90 -18.13
C ARG A 242 11.45 21.96 -19.54
N GLU A 243 12.76 21.81 -19.65
CA GLU A 243 13.47 21.79 -20.94
C GLU A 243 12.98 20.66 -21.85
N TRP A 244 12.68 19.48 -21.30
CA TRP A 244 12.23 18.33 -22.10
C TRP A 244 10.79 18.50 -22.58
N ARG A 245 9.93 19.13 -21.77
CA ARG A 245 8.54 19.43 -22.15
C ARG A 245 8.47 20.45 -23.28
N LYS A 246 9.41 21.40 -23.35
CA LYS A 246 9.47 22.41 -24.43
C LYS A 246 9.98 21.86 -25.77
N ARG A 247 10.72 20.75 -25.77
CA ARG A 247 11.28 20.12 -26.96
C ARG A 247 10.32 19.16 -27.69
N ARG A 248 9.09 19.02 -27.19
CA ARG A 248 8.11 18.02 -27.62
C ARG A 248 6.90 18.71 -28.23
#